data_AF-A0A7V1FX13-F1
#
_entry.id   AF-A0A7V1FX13-F1
#
_cell.length_a   1.000
_cell.length_b   1.000
_cell.length_c   1.000
_cell.angle_alpha   90.00
_cell.angle_beta   90.00
_cell.angle_gamma   90.00
#
_symmetry.space_group_name_H-M   'P 1'
#
loop_
_entity.id
_entity.type
_entity.pdbx_description
1 polymer ?
#
loop_
_entity_poly.entity_id
_entity_poly.type
_entity_poly.pdbx_seq_one_letter_code
_entity_poly.pdbx_strand_id
1 'polypeptide(L)'
;MIQLKDVACDLCGAFDQNKVLYRMPDLRFTRYEINYTVVECLECGHRFLSPQPTIESSEFLYHSDYYASRGLTNPKQKKRYLKQAEYLPPAAKGKILDVGCAGGSWLKIAKSMDWECYGADYIRSDYAEPDIDIRFGYLPEIDFPSSFFDVITAWGVMEHIH
;
A
#
# COMPACT_ATOMS: atom_id res chain seq x y z
N MET A 1 15.55 -0.40 -15.81
CA MET A 1 15.72 0.98 -15.30
C MET A 1 14.36 1.45 -14.84
N ILE A 2 14.28 2.11 -13.67
CA ILE A 2 13.02 2.73 -13.21
C ILE A 2 12.69 3.88 -14.18
N GLN A 3 11.46 3.86 -14.68
CA GLN A 3 10.89 4.90 -15.53
C GLN A 3 10.04 5.83 -14.66
N LEU A 4 10.06 7.13 -14.99
CA LEU A 4 9.29 8.16 -14.30
C LEU A 4 8.31 8.81 -15.29
N LYS A 5 7.14 9.21 -14.79
CA LYS A 5 6.09 9.92 -15.54
C LYS A 5 5.73 11.23 -14.85
N ASP A 6 5.52 12.29 -15.63
CA ASP A 6 4.90 13.52 -15.13
C ASP A 6 3.42 13.26 -14.85
N VAL A 7 2.91 13.86 -13.77
CA VAL A 7 1.55 13.64 -13.29
C VAL A 7 0.91 14.95 -12.85
N ALA A 8 -0.43 15.00 -12.95
CA ALA A 8 -1.20 16.02 -12.27
C ALA A 8 -1.22 15.75 -10.77
N CYS A 9 -1.61 16.75 -9.97
CA CYS A 9 -1.86 16.54 -8.54
C CYS A 9 -3.03 15.57 -8.34
N ASP A 10 -2.80 14.47 -7.63
CA ASP A 10 -3.80 13.41 -7.36
C ASP A 10 -5.03 13.92 -6.58
N LEU A 11 -4.91 15.06 -5.89
CA LEU A 11 -5.99 15.62 -5.07
C LEU A 11 -6.87 16.63 -5.81
N CYS A 12 -6.30 17.53 -6.62
CA CYS A 12 -7.05 18.62 -7.27
C CYS A 12 -6.95 18.66 -8.80
N GLY A 13 -6.11 17.82 -9.41
CA GLY A 13 -5.93 17.75 -10.86
C GLY A 13 -5.07 18.87 -11.46
N ALA A 14 -4.51 19.78 -10.66
CA ALA A 14 -3.60 20.81 -11.17
C ALA A 14 -2.34 20.17 -11.77
N PHE A 15 -1.97 20.60 -12.98
CA PHE A 15 -0.79 20.09 -13.69
C PHE A 15 0.29 21.16 -13.75
N ASP A 16 1.53 20.78 -13.40
CA ASP A 16 2.71 21.65 -13.45
C ASP A 16 2.62 22.95 -12.60
N GLN A 17 1.72 22.99 -11.61
CA GLN A 17 1.60 24.10 -10.65
C GLN A 17 2.19 23.69 -9.29
N ASN A 18 3.50 23.45 -9.27
CA ASN A 18 4.16 22.84 -8.12
C ASN A 18 5.42 23.60 -7.67
N LYS A 19 5.63 23.69 -6.35
CA LYS A 19 6.88 24.13 -5.74
C LYS A 19 7.74 22.92 -5.40
N VAL A 20 8.99 22.89 -5.87
CA VAL A 20 9.96 21.87 -5.46
C VAL A 20 10.34 22.08 -3.99
N LEU A 21 10.21 21.03 -3.17
CA LEU A 21 10.62 21.04 -1.76
C LEU A 21 12.04 20.49 -1.60
N TYR A 22 12.30 19.30 -2.12
CA TYR A 22 13.63 18.69 -2.09
C TYR A 22 13.79 17.59 -3.14
N ARG A 23 15.03 17.17 -3.34
CA ARG A 23 15.43 16.05 -4.21
C ARG A 23 16.34 15.11 -3.43
N MET A 24 16.07 13.81 -3.45
CA MET A 24 16.87 12.83 -2.73
C MET A 24 16.80 11.44 -3.40
N PRO A 25 17.88 10.65 -3.39
CA PRO A 25 17.80 9.26 -3.81
C PRO A 25 17.07 8.37 -2.79
N ASP A 26 16.78 7.14 -3.18
CA ASP A 26 16.28 6.13 -2.23
C ASP A 26 17.45 5.62 -1.37
N LEU A 27 17.51 6.15 -0.15
CA LEU A 27 18.51 5.78 0.85
C LEU A 27 18.24 4.43 1.49
N ARG A 28 17.01 3.91 1.40
CA ARG A 28 16.61 2.65 2.05
C ARG A 28 17.11 1.44 1.28
N PHE A 29 16.97 1.47 -0.04
CA PHE A 29 17.45 0.39 -0.92
C PHE A 29 18.71 0.77 -1.69
N THR A 30 19.40 1.84 -1.25
CA THR A 30 20.68 2.29 -1.80
C THR A 30 20.64 2.51 -3.32
N ARG A 31 19.51 3.02 -3.83
CA ARG A 31 19.32 3.34 -5.26
C ARG A 31 19.69 4.79 -5.50
N TYR A 32 20.95 5.01 -5.80
CA TYR A 32 21.54 6.33 -6.02
C TYR A 32 21.42 6.80 -7.48
N GLU A 33 20.94 5.94 -8.38
CA GLU A 33 20.79 6.25 -9.80
C GLU A 33 19.65 7.23 -10.10
N ILE A 34 18.69 7.41 -9.19
CA ILE A 34 17.54 8.29 -9.36
C ILE A 34 17.40 9.20 -8.16
N ASN A 35 17.16 10.49 -8.43
CA ASN A 35 16.76 11.46 -7.41
C ASN A 35 15.26 11.68 -7.49
N TYR A 36 14.53 11.22 -6.49
CA TYR A 36 13.12 11.47 -6.33
C TYR A 36 12.90 12.92 -5.92
N THR A 37 11.96 13.59 -6.60
CA THR A 37 11.65 15.00 -6.37
C THR A 37 10.32 15.10 -5.66
N VAL A 38 10.33 15.64 -4.44
CA VAL A 38 9.11 15.95 -3.69
C VAL A 38 8.70 17.38 -4.00
N VAL A 39 7.45 17.53 -4.40
CA VAL A 39 6.85 18.81 -4.74
C VAL A 39 5.63 19.09 -3.86
N GLU A 40 5.24 20.36 -3.75
CA GLU A 40 4.00 20.82 -3.12
C GLU A 40 3.13 21.50 -4.18
N CYS A 41 1.90 21.04 -4.33
CA CYS A 41 0.91 21.67 -5.22
C CYS A 41 0.58 23.07 -4.73
N LEU A 42 0.68 24.07 -5.62
CA LEU A 42 0.38 25.46 -5.29
C LEU A 42 -1.13 25.74 -5.14
N GLU A 43 -1.99 24.87 -5.69
CA GLU A 43 -3.45 25.02 -5.61
C GLU A 43 -4.05 24.44 -4.32
N CYS A 44 -3.63 23.23 -3.93
CA CYS A 44 -4.24 22.52 -2.79
C CYS A 44 -3.27 22.18 -1.64
N GLY A 45 -1.97 22.41 -1.81
CA GLY A 45 -0.95 22.09 -0.80
C GLY A 45 -0.62 20.60 -0.67
N HIS A 46 -1.19 19.71 -1.49
CA HIS A 46 -0.83 18.29 -1.49
C HIS A 46 0.64 18.10 -1.89
N ARG A 47 1.32 17.17 -1.22
CA ARG A 47 2.74 16.88 -1.43
C ARG A 47 2.92 15.48 -1.97
N PHE A 48 3.62 15.38 -3.09
CA PHE A 48 3.74 14.14 -3.84
C PHE A 48 5.06 14.10 -4.62
N LEU A 49 5.36 12.96 -5.23
CA LEU A 49 6.48 12.84 -6.15
C LEU A 49 6.09 13.38 -7.52
N SER A 50 6.92 14.22 -8.12
CA SER A 50 6.76 14.62 -9.52
C SER A 50 8.13 14.80 -10.16
N PRO A 51 8.47 14.00 -11.20
CA PRO A 51 7.69 12.89 -11.75
C PRO A 51 7.60 11.66 -10.81
N GLN A 52 6.58 10.83 -10.98
CA GLN A 52 6.36 9.58 -10.21
C GLN A 52 6.92 8.36 -10.95
N PRO A 53 7.35 7.29 -10.25
CA PRO A 53 7.59 5.99 -10.87
C PRO A 53 6.37 5.49 -11.65
N THR A 54 6.60 4.86 -12.80
CA THR A 54 5.53 4.11 -13.48
C THR A 54 5.17 2.86 -12.67
N ILE A 55 3.97 2.33 -12.86
CA ILE A 55 3.51 1.13 -12.13
C ILE A 55 4.42 -0.07 -12.42
N GLU A 56 4.85 -0.24 -13.67
CA GLU A 56 5.80 -1.29 -14.07
C GLU A 56 7.15 -1.12 -13.36
N SER A 57 7.54 0.13 -13.07
CA SER A 57 8.76 0.43 -12.33
C SER A 57 8.60 0.19 -10.83
N SER A 58 7.38 0.29 -10.30
CA SER A 58 7.06 0.06 -8.89
C SER A 58 7.24 -1.40 -8.49
N GLU A 59 7.01 -2.37 -9.38
CA GLU A 59 7.33 -3.78 -9.09
C GLU A 59 8.79 -3.98 -8.68
N PHE A 60 9.72 -3.24 -9.29
CA PHE A 60 11.13 -3.29 -8.91
C PHE A 60 11.38 -2.71 -7.51
N LEU A 61 10.51 -1.85 -6.97
CA LEU A 61 10.62 -1.30 -5.62
C LEU A 61 10.08 -2.25 -4.54
N TYR A 62 9.17 -3.16 -4.92
CA TYR A 62 8.52 -4.13 -4.03
C TYR A 62 9.07 -5.56 -4.22
N HIS A 63 10.39 -5.73 -4.12
CA HIS A 63 11.06 -7.05 -4.15
C HIS A 63 10.74 -7.95 -2.93
N SER A 64 11.08 -9.24 -3.02
CA SER A 64 10.84 -10.29 -2.01
C SER A 64 11.21 -9.92 -0.58
N ASP A 65 12.30 -9.17 -0.39
CA ASP A 65 12.80 -8.78 0.93
C ASP A 65 11.86 -7.81 1.65
N TYR A 66 11.15 -6.98 0.88
CA TYR A 66 10.09 -6.12 1.41
C TYR A 66 9.00 -6.96 2.07
N TYR A 67 8.50 -7.98 1.37
CA TYR A 67 7.44 -8.86 1.86
C TYR A 67 7.90 -9.75 3.04
N ALA A 68 9.12 -10.28 2.99
CA ALA A 68 9.70 -11.06 4.09
C ALA A 68 9.71 -10.26 5.42
N SER A 69 9.97 -8.94 5.34
CA SER A 69 10.02 -8.06 6.51
C SER A 69 8.66 -7.74 7.14
N ARG A 70 7.54 -8.13 6.49
CA ARG A 70 6.15 -7.81 6.88
C ARG A 70 5.45 -8.93 7.66
N GLY A 71 6.14 -10.06 7.86
CA GLY A 71 5.64 -11.21 8.62
C GLY A 71 5.52 -10.99 10.13
N LEU A 72 4.75 -11.85 10.79
CA LEU A 72 4.50 -11.80 12.24
C LEU A 72 5.70 -12.23 13.11
N THR A 73 6.74 -12.82 12.51
CA THR A 73 7.99 -13.19 13.20
C THR A 73 8.79 -11.96 13.61
N ASN A 74 8.59 -10.81 12.95
CA ASN A 74 9.20 -9.54 13.32
C ASN A 74 8.42 -8.89 14.49
N PRO A 75 9.00 -8.74 15.70
CA PRO A 75 8.29 -8.22 16.87
C PRO A 75 7.78 -6.78 16.69
N LYS A 76 8.52 -5.94 15.95
CA LYS A 76 8.11 -4.55 15.68
C LYS A 76 6.86 -4.53 14.80
N GLN A 77 6.82 -5.38 13.78
CA GLN A 77 5.65 -5.50 12.90
C GLN A 77 4.45 -6.09 13.63
N LYS A 78 4.65 -7.16 14.40
CA LYS A 78 3.59 -7.74 15.23
C LYS A 78 2.99 -6.70 16.17
N LYS A 79 3.82 -5.90 16.84
CA LYS A 79 3.34 -4.80 17.71
C LYS A 79 2.54 -3.76 16.92
N ARG A 80 3.01 -3.37 15.73
CA ARG A 80 2.29 -2.43 14.84
C ARG A 80 0.93 -2.98 14.44
N TYR A 81 0.87 -4.24 14.03
CA TYR A 81 -0.37 -4.89 13.58
C TYR A 81 -1.39 -5.05 14.71
N LEU A 82 -0.95 -5.43 15.91
CA LEU A 82 -1.82 -5.45 17.10
C LEU A 82 -2.40 -4.05 17.38
N LYS A 83 -1.57 -3.00 17.28
CA LYS A 83 -2.05 -1.63 17.48
C LYS A 83 -3.06 -1.18 16.42
N GLN A 84 -2.88 -1.63 15.17
CA GLN A 84 -3.83 -1.37 14.09
C GLN A 84 -5.17 -2.10 14.31
N ALA A 85 -5.12 -3.33 14.84
CA ALA A 85 -6.32 -4.10 15.15
C ALA A 85 -7.19 -3.48 16.25
N GLU A 86 -6.63 -2.64 17.13
CA GLU A 86 -7.40 -1.89 18.14
C GLU A 86 -8.41 -0.91 17.52
N TYR A 87 -8.24 -0.52 16.25
CA TYR A 87 -9.20 0.34 15.53
C TYR A 87 -10.36 -0.43 14.91
N LEU A 88 -10.32 -1.76 14.94
CA LEU A 88 -11.44 -2.56 14.45
C LEU A 88 -12.63 -2.44 15.41
N PRO A 89 -13.87 -2.35 14.86
CA PRO A 89 -15.05 -2.43 15.70
C PRO A 89 -15.10 -3.81 16.41
N PRO A 90 -15.86 -3.93 17.52
CA PRO A 90 -16.08 -5.21 18.17
C PRO A 90 -16.46 -6.28 17.14
N ALA A 91 -15.80 -7.44 17.23
CA ALA A 91 -15.98 -8.51 16.26
C ALA A 91 -17.44 -8.94 16.15
N ALA A 92 -18.04 -8.78 14.98
CA ALA A 92 -19.42 -9.15 14.68
C ALA A 92 -19.51 -10.33 13.69
N LYS A 93 -18.46 -11.16 13.57
CA LYS A 93 -18.34 -12.18 12.50
C LYS A 93 -18.57 -11.59 11.10
N GLY A 94 -18.04 -10.40 10.86
CA GLY A 94 -18.15 -9.70 9.58
C GLY A 94 -17.06 -10.07 8.60
N LYS A 95 -17.15 -9.53 7.38
CA LYS A 95 -16.15 -9.64 6.32
C LYS A 95 -15.27 -8.40 6.28
N ILE A 96 -13.96 -8.61 6.26
CA ILE A 96 -12.97 -7.54 6.17
C ILE A 96 -12.13 -7.68 4.90
N LEU A 97 -11.94 -6.57 4.19
CA LEU A 97 -10.96 -6.44 3.12
C LEU A 97 -9.78 -5.59 3.60
N ASP A 98 -8.56 -6.07 3.42
CA ASP A 98 -7.36 -5.24 3.54
C ASP A 98 -6.81 -4.93 2.14
N VAL A 99 -6.75 -3.65 1.79
CA VAL A 99 -6.19 -3.14 0.53
C VAL A 99 -4.70 -2.85 0.73
N GLY A 100 -3.86 -3.34 -0.19
CA GLY A 100 -2.41 -3.39 0.01
C GLY A 100 -2.01 -4.39 1.09
N CYS A 101 -2.70 -5.54 1.16
CA CYS A 101 -2.55 -6.51 2.24
C CYS A 101 -1.19 -7.23 2.26
N ALA A 102 -0.37 -7.03 1.24
CA ALA A 102 0.85 -7.76 1.02
C ALA A 102 0.60 -9.28 1.06
N GLY A 103 1.37 -10.02 1.87
CA GLY A 103 1.15 -11.45 2.10
C GLY A 103 -0.04 -11.78 3.02
N GLY A 104 -0.76 -10.81 3.57
CA GLY A 104 -1.90 -11.04 4.47
C GLY A 104 -1.54 -11.29 5.94
N SER A 105 -0.31 -11.00 6.36
CA SER A 105 0.12 -11.21 7.75
C SER A 105 -0.68 -10.39 8.78
N TRP A 106 -1.18 -9.20 8.42
CA TRP A 106 -2.06 -8.42 9.28
C TRP A 106 -3.45 -9.07 9.41
N LEU A 107 -4.00 -9.58 8.30
CA LEU A 107 -5.28 -10.28 8.25
C LEU A 107 -5.31 -11.54 9.13
N LYS A 108 -4.17 -12.15 9.46
CA LYS A 108 -4.13 -13.22 10.49
C LYS A 108 -4.49 -12.76 11.90
N ILE A 109 -4.15 -11.52 12.24
CA ILE A 109 -4.58 -10.92 13.51
C ILE A 109 -6.08 -10.70 13.47
N ALA A 110 -6.60 -10.12 12.37
CA ALA A 110 -8.05 -9.94 12.20
C ALA A 110 -8.81 -11.27 12.25
N LYS A 111 -8.31 -12.33 11.60
CA LYS A 111 -8.88 -13.68 11.65
C LYS A 111 -8.93 -14.26 13.06
N SER A 112 -7.91 -13.99 13.89
CA SER A 112 -7.92 -14.39 15.32
C SER A 112 -8.94 -13.63 16.17
N MET A 113 -9.54 -12.58 15.62
CA MET A 113 -10.64 -11.80 16.18
C MET A 113 -11.97 -12.13 15.48
N ASP A 114 -12.10 -13.34 14.92
CA ASP A 114 -13.32 -13.87 14.28
C ASP A 114 -13.80 -13.13 13.02
N TRP A 115 -12.91 -12.42 12.31
CA TRP A 115 -13.22 -11.84 10.99
C TRP A 115 -13.05 -12.85 9.85
N GLU A 116 -13.99 -12.84 8.91
CA GLU A 116 -13.80 -13.46 7.59
C GLU A 116 -12.94 -12.54 6.72
N CYS A 117 -11.75 -13.00 6.34
CA CYS A 117 -10.68 -12.13 5.84
C CYS A 117 -10.44 -12.27 4.34
N TYR A 118 -10.33 -11.13 3.67
CA TYR A 118 -10.00 -10.99 2.26
C TYR A 118 -8.87 -9.97 2.08
N GLY A 119 -8.03 -10.20 1.08
CA GLY A 119 -6.91 -9.32 0.75
C GLY A 119 -6.94 -8.89 -0.72
N ALA A 120 -6.50 -7.66 -0.97
CA ALA A 120 -6.18 -7.17 -2.30
C ALA A 120 -4.77 -6.56 -2.29
N ASP A 121 -3.89 -6.99 -3.20
CA ASP A 121 -2.57 -6.38 -3.38
C ASP A 121 -2.22 -6.35 -4.86
N TYR A 122 -1.40 -5.39 -5.29
CA TYR A 122 -0.99 -5.30 -6.69
C TYR A 122 -0.05 -6.45 -7.07
N ILE A 123 0.88 -6.80 -6.17
CA ILE A 123 1.98 -7.71 -6.47
C ILE A 123 1.79 -9.02 -5.74
N ARG A 124 1.90 -10.12 -6.48
CA ARG A 124 1.89 -11.47 -5.90
C ARG A 124 3.03 -11.62 -4.90
N SER A 125 2.68 -12.03 -3.68
CA SER A 125 3.66 -12.33 -2.63
C SER A 125 3.88 -13.83 -2.50
N ASP A 126 5.15 -14.26 -2.44
CA ASP A 126 5.51 -15.64 -2.08
C ASP A 126 5.17 -15.98 -0.62
N TYR A 127 4.87 -14.96 0.19
CA TYR A 127 4.47 -15.07 1.60
C TYR A 127 2.95 -14.93 1.79
N ALA A 128 2.17 -15.13 0.72
CA ALA A 128 0.71 -15.12 0.80
C ALA A 128 0.23 -16.17 1.81
N GLU A 129 -0.57 -15.74 2.78
CA GLU A 129 -1.13 -16.61 3.79
C GLU A 129 -2.20 -17.53 3.15
N PRO A 130 -2.03 -18.86 3.19
CA PRO A 130 -2.81 -19.79 2.38
C PRO A 130 -4.29 -19.88 2.78
N ASP A 131 -4.63 -19.47 4.00
CA ASP A 131 -5.99 -19.56 4.54
C ASP A 131 -6.78 -18.23 4.39
N ILE A 132 -6.31 -17.31 3.56
CA ILE A 132 -6.94 -16.02 3.28
C ILE A 132 -7.16 -15.91 1.76
N ASP A 133 -8.35 -15.49 1.34
CA ASP A 133 -8.62 -15.17 -0.07
C ASP A 133 -7.92 -13.84 -0.42
N ILE A 134 -6.71 -13.95 -0.96
CA ILE A 134 -5.93 -12.81 -1.45
C ILE A 134 -5.97 -12.77 -2.97
N ARG A 135 -6.45 -11.66 -3.51
CA ARG A 135 -6.50 -11.40 -4.95
C ARG A 135 -5.39 -10.44 -5.33
N PHE A 136 -4.66 -10.78 -6.40
CA PHE A 136 -3.54 -9.99 -6.88
C PHE A 136 -3.89 -9.30 -8.20
N GLY A 137 -3.61 -8.00 -8.31
CA GLY A 137 -3.83 -7.23 -9.53
C GLY A 137 -4.13 -5.75 -9.28
N TYR A 138 -4.46 -5.03 -10.36
CA TYR A 138 -4.88 -3.64 -10.28
C TYR A 138 -6.21 -3.53 -9.53
N LEU A 139 -6.26 -2.74 -8.45
CA LEU A 139 -7.40 -2.72 -7.53
C LEU A 139 -8.78 -2.49 -8.20
N PRO A 140 -8.93 -1.55 -9.18
CA PRO A 140 -10.19 -1.40 -9.92
C PRO A 140 -10.62 -2.62 -10.75
N GLU A 141 -9.71 -3.53 -11.05
CA GLU A 141 -9.97 -4.76 -11.81
C GLU A 141 -10.17 -5.97 -10.89
N ILE A 142 -9.85 -5.85 -9.60
CA ILE A 142 -10.13 -6.90 -8.62
C ILE A 142 -11.63 -6.89 -8.33
N ASP A 143 -12.32 -7.85 -8.93
CA ASP A 143 -13.75 -8.01 -8.73
C ASP A 143 -14.03 -8.55 -7.34
N PHE A 144 -14.85 -7.84 -6.56
CA PHE A 144 -15.50 -8.35 -5.35
C PHE A 144 -17.00 -8.01 -5.44
N PRO A 145 -17.89 -8.82 -4.85
CA PRO A 145 -19.31 -8.50 -4.89
C PRO A 145 -19.60 -7.12 -4.27
N SER A 146 -20.55 -6.39 -4.83
CA SER A 146 -20.97 -5.10 -4.27
C SER A 146 -21.56 -5.27 -2.87
N SER A 147 -21.30 -4.32 -1.96
CA SER A 147 -21.77 -4.35 -0.56
C SER A 147 -21.42 -5.63 0.19
N PHE A 148 -20.23 -6.19 -0.08
CA PHE A 148 -19.80 -7.48 0.48
C PHE A 148 -19.03 -7.37 1.79
N PHE A 149 -18.30 -6.27 2.00
CA PHE A 149 -17.44 -6.07 3.17
C PHE A 149 -18.11 -5.17 4.20
N ASP A 150 -17.99 -5.54 5.48
CA ASP A 150 -18.41 -4.71 6.61
C ASP A 150 -17.34 -3.69 6.99
N VAL A 151 -16.06 -4.04 6.78
CA VAL A 151 -14.89 -3.19 7.06
C VAL A 151 -13.90 -3.28 5.91
N ILE A 152 -13.33 -2.13 5.54
CA ILE A 152 -12.21 -2.04 4.60
C ILE A 152 -11.05 -1.32 5.30
N THR A 153 -9.86 -1.93 5.29
CA THR A 153 -8.63 -1.32 5.77
C THR A 153 -7.64 -1.07 4.64
N ALA A 154 -6.75 -0.10 4.84
CA ALA A 154 -5.75 0.31 3.85
C ALA A 154 -4.46 0.73 4.59
N TRP A 155 -3.71 -0.23 5.10
CA TRP A 155 -2.60 0.03 6.04
C TRP A 155 -1.28 0.35 5.34
N GLY A 156 -0.98 1.64 5.18
CA GLY A 156 0.28 2.08 4.57
C GLY A 156 0.34 1.77 3.07
N VAL A 157 -0.82 1.86 2.41
CA VAL A 157 -0.97 1.76 0.96
C VAL A 157 -1.44 3.09 0.35
N MET A 158 -2.13 3.94 1.11
CA MET A 158 -2.76 5.17 0.59
C MET A 158 -1.75 6.13 -0.03
N GLU A 159 -0.53 6.17 0.51
CA GLU A 159 0.59 6.96 0.01
C GLU A 159 1.22 6.41 -1.29
N HIS A 160 0.74 5.26 -1.76
CA HIS A 160 1.23 4.53 -2.94
C HIS A 160 0.17 4.38 -4.03
N ILE A 161 -1.02 4.97 -3.85
CA ILE A 161 -2.11 4.95 -4.83
C ILE A 161 -1.95 6.15 -5.76
N HIS A 162 -1.96 5.89 -7.06
CA HIS A 162 -1.81 6.84 -8.16
C HIS A 162 -2.86 6.58 -9.25
#